data_AF-A0A527YPT6-F1
#
_entry.id   AF-A0A527YPT6-F1
#
_cell.length_a   1.000
_cell.length_b   1.000
_cell.length_c   1.000
_cell.angle_alpha   90.00
_cell.angle_beta   90.00
_cell.angle_gamma   90.00
#
_symmetry.space_group_name_H-M   'P 1'
#
loop_
_entity.id
_entity.type
_entity.pdbx_description
1 polymer ?
#
loop_
_entity_poly.entity_id
_entity_poly.type
_entity_poly.pdbx_seq_one_letter_code
_entity_poly.pdbx_strand_id
1 'polypeptide(L)' 'DNFETRYAVADACAAARRPLVHAAVGRFDGSVTVLKPFETGTDGRPNPSYRDLFPEPPPAGLVPSCAVAGV' A
#
# COMPACT_ATOMS: atom_id res chain seq x y z
N ASP A 1 9.54 1.81 5.03
CA ASP A 1 9.32 3.26 4.77
C ASP A 1 9.45 3.59 3.28
N ASN A 2 10.29 2.89 2.52
CA ASN A 2 10.39 2.99 1.07
C ASN A 2 9.23 2.30 0.31
N PHE A 3 9.01 2.69 -0.95
CA PHE A 3 7.94 2.17 -1.80
C PHE A 3 8.17 0.72 -2.22
N GLU A 4 9.40 0.36 -2.58
CA GLU A 4 9.77 -0.99 -3.04
C GLU A 4 9.30 -2.07 -2.06
N THR A 5 9.56 -1.86 -0.76
CA THR A 5 9.13 -2.79 0.30
C THR A 5 7.60 -2.87 0.39
N ARG A 6 6.89 -1.75 0.21
CA ARG A 6 5.42 -1.72 0.25
C ARG A 6 4.83 -2.55 -0.89
N TYR A 7 5.37 -2.40 -2.11
CA TYR A 7 4.97 -3.21 -3.26
C TYR A 7 5.30 -4.70 -3.05
N ALA A 8 6.53 -5.01 -2.64
CA ALA A 8 6.96 -6.40 -2.44
C ALA A 8 6.11 -7.13 -1.39
N VAL A 9 5.82 -6.48 -0.25
CA VAL A 9 4.96 -7.05 0.81
C VAL A 9 3.52 -7.18 0.32
N ALA A 10 2.97 -6.19 -0.39
CA ALA A 10 1.62 -6.24 -0.93
C ALA A 10 1.44 -7.39 -1.93
N ASP A 11 2.38 -7.54 -2.86
CA ASP A 11 2.35 -8.62 -3.86
C ASP A 11 2.49 -9.99 -3.19
N ALA A 12 3.39 -10.12 -2.21
CA ALA A 12 3.56 -11.37 -1.47
C ALA A 12 2.31 -11.75 -0.66
N CYS A 13 1.68 -10.79 0.02
CA CYS A 13 0.42 -11.01 0.76
C CYS A 13 -0.73 -11.39 -0.18
N ALA A 14 -0.84 -10.73 -1.33
CA ALA A 14 -1.85 -11.05 -2.34
C ALA A 14 -1.67 -12.48 -2.87
N ALA A 15 -0.43 -12.85 -3.25
CA ALA A 15 -0.10 -14.19 -3.73
C ALA A 15 -0.36 -15.27 -2.66
N ALA A 16 -0.01 -14.98 -1.41
CA ALA A 16 -0.25 -15.88 -0.28
C ALA A 16 -1.71 -15.91 0.22
N ARG A 17 -2.59 -15.09 -0.37
CA ARG A 17 -3.99 -14.91 0.06
C ARG A 17 -4.12 -14.55 1.54
N ARG A 18 -3.25 -13.67 2.03
CA ARG A 18 -3.24 -13.19 3.42
C ARG A 18 -3.62 -11.71 3.46
N PRO A 19 -4.55 -11.29 4.35
CA PRO A 19 -4.86 -9.88 4.52
C PRO A 19 -3.60 -9.07 4.86
N LEU A 20 -3.44 -7.92 4.19
CA LEU A 20 -2.39 -6.95 4.50
C LEU A 20 -3.00 -5.74 5.20
N VAL A 21 -2.56 -5.44 6.41
CA VAL A 21 -2.83 -4.15 7.05
C VAL A 21 -1.73 -3.18 6.62
N HIS A 22 -2.10 -2.13 5.90
CA HIS A 22 -1.18 -1.11 5.41
C HIS A 22 -1.49 0.23 6.08
N ALA A 23 -0.43 0.97 6.43
CA ALA A 23 -0.56 2.33 6.93
C ALA A 23 0.53 3.24 6.34
N ALA A 24 0.20 4.50 6.16
CA ALA A 24 1.12 5.56 5.76
C ALA A 24 0.81 6.82 6.55
N VAL A 25 1.84 7.57 6.91
CA VAL A 25 1.73 8.81 7.70
C VAL A 25 2.49 9.90 6.95
N GLY A 26 1.83 11.04 6.75
CA GLY A 26 2.40 12.32 6.37
C GLY A 26 2.64 13.18 7.61
N ARG A 27 3.16 14.39 7.43
CA ARG A 27 3.49 15.28 8.56
C ARG A 27 2.27 15.63 9.43
N PHE A 28 1.09 15.74 8.82
CA PHE A 28 -0.15 16.19 9.50
C PHE A 28 -1.35 15.29 9.23
N ASP A 29 -1.14 14.18 8.55
CA ASP A 29 -2.20 13.28 8.09
C ASP A 29 -1.69 11.83 8.06
N GLY A 30 -2.61 10.89 7.98
CA GLY A 30 -2.28 9.49 7.87
C GLY A 30 -3.44 8.67 7.35
N SER A 31 -3.13 7.49 6.85
CA SER A 31 -4.11 6.53 6.34
C SER A 31 -3.78 5.14 6.86
N VAL A 32 -4.82 4.35 7.12
CA VAL A 32 -4.75 2.92 7.42
C VAL A 32 -5.81 2.20 6.60
N THR A 33 -5.44 1.07 6.02
CA THR A 33 -6.35 0.26 5.19
C THR A 33 -6.01 -1.22 5.30
N VAL A 34 -6.99 -2.08 5.01
CA VAL A 34 -6.81 -3.53 4.94
C VAL A 34 -7.04 -3.98 3.51
N LEU A 35 -6.03 -4.60 2.91
CA LEU A 35 -6.07 -5.08 1.53
C LEU A 35 -6.26 -6.60 1.51
N LYS A 36 -7.27 -7.03 0.76
CA LYS A 36 -7.61 -8.44 0.52
C LYS A 36 -7.96 -8.68 -0.96
N PRO A 37 -7.03 -8.42 -1.90
CA PRO A 37 -7.32 -8.44 -3.34
C PRO A 37 -7.70 -9.83 -3.90
N PHE A 38 -7.45 -10.89 -3.13
CA PHE A 38 -7.85 -12.27 -3.43
C PHE A 38 -9.31 -12.59 -3.04
N GLU A 39 -10.02 -11.64 -2.45
CA GLU A 39 -11.46 -11.75 -2.18
C GLU A 39 -12.27 -10.94 -3.20
N THR A 40 -13.55 -11.25 -3.31
CA THR A 40 -14.50 -10.54 -4.16
C THR A 40 -15.33 -9.58 -3.30
N GLY A 41 -15.44 -8.34 -3.76
CA GLY A 41 -16.25 -7.30 -3.15
C GLY A 41 -17.75 -7.53 -3.33
N THR A 42 -18.54 -6.68 -2.69
CA THR A 42 -20.02 -6.74 -2.73
C THR A 42 -20.59 -6.46 -4.12
N ASP A 43 -19.81 -5.83 -5.01
CA ASP A 43 -20.15 -5.54 -6.40
C ASP A 43 -19.79 -6.68 -7.36
N GLY A 44 -19.32 -7.82 -6.84
CA GLY A 44 -18.94 -8.99 -7.64
C GLY A 44 -17.57 -8.88 -8.30
N ARG A 45 -16.80 -7.81 -8.04
CA ARG A 45 -15.46 -7.61 -8.60
C ARG A 45 -14.38 -7.98 -7.57
N PRO A 46 -13.14 -8.31 -8.00
CA PRO A 46 -12.03 -8.45 -7.07
C PRO A 46 -11.84 -7.18 -6.24
N ASN A 47 -11.55 -7.34 -4.95
CA ASN A 47 -11.18 -6.19 -4.12
C ASN A 47 -9.90 -5.52 -4.65
N PRO A 48 -9.73 -4.20 -4.45
CA PRO A 48 -8.54 -3.50 -4.89
C PRO A 48 -7.28 -4.01 -4.19
N SER A 49 -6.20 -4.06 -4.95
CA SER A 49 -4.83 -4.32 -4.51
C SER A 49 -4.10 -3.01 -4.19
N TYR A 50 -2.89 -3.13 -3.67
CA TYR A 50 -2.02 -1.96 -3.47
C TYR A 50 -1.68 -1.26 -4.79
N ARG A 51 -1.63 -2.00 -5.90
CA ARG A 51 -1.31 -1.47 -7.23
C ARG A 51 -2.48 -0.74 -7.86
N ASP A 52 -3.71 -1.02 -7.46
CA ASP A 52 -4.87 -0.24 -7.91
C ASP A 52 -4.90 1.15 -7.23
N LEU A 53 -4.40 1.23 -6.00
CA LEU A 53 -4.26 2.49 -5.26
C LEU A 53 -3.03 3.29 -5.69
N PHE A 54 -1.92 2.59 -5.99
CA PHE A 54 -0.65 3.18 -6.39
C PHE A 54 -0.08 2.45 -7.62
N PRO A 55 -0.56 2.77 -8.83
CA PRO A 55 -0.20 2.01 -10.05
C PRO A 55 1.28 2.09 -10.40
N GLU A 56 1.85 3.28 -10.27
CA GLU A 56 3.25 3.56 -10.57
C GLU A 56 3.95 4.00 -9.27
N PRO A 57 5.13 3.47 -8.94
CA PRO A 57 5.91 4.01 -7.84
C PRO A 57 6.27 5.48 -8.15
N PRO A 58 6.22 6.37 -7.14
CA PRO A 58 6.62 7.75 -7.36
C PRO A 58 8.10 7.83 -7.74
N PRO A 59 8.51 8.86 -8.52
CA PRO A 59 9.90 9.09 -8.88
C PRO A 59 10.82 9.09 -7.66
N ALA A 60 12.01 8.51 -7.81
CA ALA A 60 13.02 8.49 -6.76
C ALA A 60 13.33 9.92 -6.28
N GLY A 61 13.21 10.16 -4.98
CA GLY A 61 13.46 11.46 -4.36
C GLY A 61 12.27 12.43 -4.30
N LEU A 62 11.12 12.11 -4.91
CA LEU A 62 9.92 12.97 -4.83
C LEU A 62 9.29 12.99 -3.42
N VAL A 63 9.40 11.87 -2.70
CA VAL A 63 8.82 11.73 -1.36
C VAL A 63 9.95 11.57 -0.34
N PRO A 64 10.07 12.50 0.64
CA PRO A 64 11.07 12.36 1.69
C PRO A 64 10.78 11.12 2.52
N SER A 65 11.84 10.45 3.00
CA SER A 65 11.67 9.36 3.97
C SER A 65 11.04 9.90 5.27
N CYS A 66 10.42 9.02 6.07
CA CYS A 66 9.85 9.40 7.36
C CYS A 66 10.86 10.15 8.25
N ALA A 67 12.12 9.68 8.24
CA ALA A 67 13.24 10.32 8.94
C ALA A 67 13.53 11.76 8.49
N VAL A 68 13.34 12.07 7.19
CA VAL A 68 13.51 13.43 6.66
C VAL A 68 12.24 14.27 6.86
N ALA A 69 11.06 13.65 6.82
CA ALA A 69 9.78 14.34 7.02
C ALA A 69 9.56 14.79 8.47
N GLY A 70 10.25 14.16 9.42
CA GLY A 70 10.12 14.39 10.87
C GLY A 70 8.98 13.58 11.48
N VAL A 71 8.79 12.34 11.02
CA VAL A 71 7.78 11.36 11.47
C VAL A 71 8.47 10.17 12.11
#